data_AF-A0A843IDX4-F1
#
_entry.id   AF-A0A843IDX4-F1
#
_cell.length_a   1.000
_cell.length_b   1.000
_cell.length_c   1.000
_cell.angle_alpha   90.00
_cell.angle_beta   90.00
_cell.angle_gamma   90.00
#
_symmetry.space_group_name_H-M   'P 1'
#
loop_
_entity.id
_entity.type
_entity.pdbx_description
1 polymer ?
#
loop_
_entity_poly.entity_id
_entity_poly.type
_entity_poly.pdbx_seq_one_letter_code
_entity_poly.pdbx_strand_id
1 'polypeptide(L)'
;MNWKKLLPVAGIILLIYVLWRFDVGKIFSVFSTINPFYIILAFLSLLPYILVINLEWQILQRKQNIHVSYWYSLKNYFIGYFYGFITPGGLGNYLRALYLREESKTPLPKCISNIVTL
;
A
#
# COMPACT_ATOMS: atom_id res chain seq x y z
N MET A 1 29.65 22.03 2.82
CA MET A 1 28.23 21.88 2.42
C MET A 1 27.90 20.39 2.39
N ASN A 2 26.94 19.92 3.19
CA ASN A 2 26.68 18.49 3.37
C ASN A 2 26.14 17.87 2.06
N TRP A 3 26.96 17.11 1.34
CA TRP A 3 26.63 16.53 0.02
C TRP A 3 25.34 15.68 0.03
N LYS A 4 25.01 15.08 1.18
CA LYS A 4 23.78 14.32 1.41
C LYS A 4 22.50 15.17 1.33
N LYS A 5 22.57 16.49 1.57
CA LYS A 5 21.44 17.42 1.45
C LYS A 5 21.17 17.86 0.00
N LEU A 6 22.09 17.59 -0.94
CA LEU A 6 21.93 17.89 -2.37
C LEU A 6 21.18 16.79 -3.13
N LEU A 7 21.17 15.55 -2.62
CA LEU A 7 20.49 14.41 -3.27
C LEU A 7 18.98 14.59 -3.43
N PRO A 8 18.21 15.06 -2.41
CA PRO A 8 16.77 15.30 -2.59
C PRO A 8 16.49 16.39 -3.62
N VAL A 9 17.33 17.42 -3.64
CA VAL A 9 17.21 18.54 -4.59
C VAL A 9 17.49 18.06 -6.02
N ALA A 10 18.53 17.26 -6.23
CA ALA A 10 18.81 16.64 -7.52
C ALA A 10 17.66 15.74 -8.00
N GLY A 11 17.04 14.97 -7.09
CA GLY A 11 15.86 14.16 -7.40
C GLY A 11 14.66 14.99 -7.83
N ILE A 12 14.39 16.10 -7.13
CA ILE A 12 13.30 17.03 -7.50
C ILE A 12 13.57 17.69 -8.86
N ILE A 13 14.80 18.14 -9.12
CA ILE A 13 15.17 18.73 -10.41
C ILE A 13 15.03 17.71 -11.53
N LEU A 14 15.47 16.46 -11.31
CA LEU A 14 15.29 15.37 -12.27
C LEU A 14 13.80 15.08 -12.54
N LEU A 15 12.98 15.05 -11.48
CA LEU A 15 11.54 14.85 -11.60
C LEU A 15 10.89 15.96 -12.44
N ILE A 16 11.20 17.22 -12.16
CA ILE A 16 10.69 18.37 -12.93
C ILE A 16 11.15 18.29 -14.39
N TYR A 17 12.42 17.96 -14.63
CA TYR A 17 12.97 17.82 -15.98
C TYR A 17 12.26 16.71 -16.77
N VAL A 18 12.03 15.56 -16.14
CA VAL A 18 11.31 14.44 -16.74
C VAL A 18 9.87 14.85 -17.06
N LEU A 19 9.16 15.45 -16.10
CA LEU A 19 7.78 15.91 -16.29
C LEU A 19 7.66 16.97 -17.39
N TRP A 20 8.63 17.88 -17.50
CA TRP A 20 8.65 18.91 -18.54
C TRP A 20 8.94 18.33 -19.93
N ARG A 21 9.71 17.23 -20.00
CA ARG A 21 10.01 16.54 -21.25
C ARG A 21 8.90 15.60 -21.71
N PHE A 22 7.98 15.22 -20.83
CA PHE A 22 6.82 14.43 -21.17
C PHE A 22 5.80 15.26 -21.93
N ASP A 23 5.51 14.84 -23.15
CA ASP A 23 4.36 15.33 -23.90
C ASP A 23 3.10 14.66 -23.34
N VAL A 24 2.43 15.37 -22.44
CA VAL A 24 1.17 14.92 -21.80
C VAL A 24 0.11 14.59 -22.87
N GLY A 25 0.10 15.30 -24.00
CA GLY A 25 -0.80 15.02 -25.11
C GLY A 25 -0.54 13.65 -25.75
N LYS A 26 0.74 13.30 -25.98
CA LYS A 26 1.11 11.96 -26.44
C LYS A 26 0.71 10.87 -25.46
N ILE A 27 0.89 11.10 -24.15
CA ILE A 27 0.46 10.14 -23.12
C ILE A 27 -1.04 9.89 -23.24
N PHE A 28 -1.86 10.93 -23.25
CA PHE A 28 -3.31 10.78 -23.40
C PHE A 28 -3.68 10.04 -24.68
N SER A 29 -3.05 10.37 -25.81
CA SER A 29 -3.32 9.69 -27.08
C SER A 29 -3.03 8.18 -27.01
N VAL A 30 -1.95 7.78 -26.35
CA VAL A 30 -1.61 6.36 -26.14
C VAL A 30 -2.64 5.70 -25.24
N PHE A 31 -3.03 6.33 -24.12
CA PHE A 31 -4.05 5.79 -23.23
C PHE A 31 -5.41 5.61 -23.93
N SER A 32 -5.77 6.51 -24.84
CA SER A 32 -7.00 6.39 -25.64
C SER A 32 -6.99 5.21 -26.62
N THR A 33 -5.82 4.67 -26.96
CA THR A 33 -5.71 3.46 -27.80
C THR A 33 -5.85 2.14 -27.02
N ILE A 34 -5.81 2.20 -25.69
CA ILE A 34 -5.89 1.00 -24.86
C ILE A 34 -7.30 0.42 -24.95
N ASN A 35 -7.39 -0.87 -25.29
CA ASN A 35 -8.66 -1.58 -25.31
C ASN A 35 -9.25 -1.61 -23.87
N PRO A 36 -10.49 -1.12 -23.66
CA PRO A 36 -11.14 -1.12 -22.35
C PRO A 36 -11.20 -2.50 -21.68
N PHE A 37 -11.22 -3.57 -22.46
CA PHE A 37 -11.18 -4.95 -21.95
C PHE A 37 -9.95 -5.20 -21.05
N TYR A 38 -8.77 -4.73 -21.45
CA TYR A 38 -7.56 -4.91 -20.64
C TYR A 38 -7.58 -4.08 -19.36
N ILE A 39 -8.22 -2.90 -19.39
CA ILE A 39 -8.40 -2.07 -18.19
C ILE A 39 -9.30 -2.78 -17.18
N ILE A 40 -10.41 -3.34 -17.65
CA ILE A 40 -11.34 -4.10 -16.81
C ILE A 40 -10.64 -5.35 -16.26
N LEU A 41 -9.89 -6.08 -17.10
CA LEU A 41 -9.16 -7.27 -16.67
C LEU A 41 -8.10 -6.94 -15.60
N ALA A 42 -7.34 -5.85 -15.80
CA ALA A 42 -6.38 -5.37 -14.82
C ALA A 42 -7.07 -5.02 -13.49
N PHE A 43 -8.17 -4.27 -13.54
CA PHE A 43 -8.93 -3.93 -12.34
C PHE A 43 -9.49 -5.16 -11.64
N LEU A 44 -10.08 -6.11 -12.38
CA LEU A 44 -10.63 -7.34 -11.81
C LEU A 44 -9.55 -8.24 -11.22
N SER A 45 -8.34 -8.25 -11.77
CA SER A 45 -7.20 -9.00 -11.23
C SER A 45 -6.74 -8.50 -9.85
N LEU A 46 -7.07 -7.27 -9.47
CA LEU A 46 -6.79 -6.76 -8.12
C LEU A 46 -7.64 -7.44 -7.06
N LEU A 47 -8.87 -7.85 -7.38
CA LEU A 47 -9.76 -8.50 -6.43
C LEU A 47 -9.18 -9.81 -5.86
N PRO A 48 -8.80 -10.82 -6.67
CA PRO A 48 -8.22 -12.05 -6.14
C PRO A 48 -6.89 -11.77 -5.42
N TYR A 49 -6.07 -10.83 -5.92
CA TYR A 49 -4.84 -10.43 -5.25
C TYR A 49 -5.09 -9.94 -3.82
N ILE A 50 -6.05 -9.03 -3.62
CA ILE A 50 -6.41 -8.48 -2.30
C ILE A 50 -6.98 -9.58 -1.38
N LEU A 51 -7.76 -10.52 -1.92
CA LEU A 51 -8.31 -11.61 -1.11
C LEU A 51 -7.21 -12.57 -0.66
N VAL A 52 -6.24 -12.90 -1.52
CA VAL A 52 -5.11 -13.78 -1.22
C VAL A 52 -4.18 -13.15 -0.18
N ILE A 53 -3.80 -11.88 -0.36
CA ILE A 53 -2.96 -11.19 0.63
C ILE A 53 -3.69 -11.11 1.98
N ASN A 54 -5.00 -10.84 2.02
CA ASN A 54 -5.73 -10.82 3.28
C ASN A 54 -5.78 -12.20 3.97
N LEU A 55 -5.88 -13.30 3.20
CA LEU A 55 -5.81 -14.66 3.74
C LEU A 55 -4.45 -14.95 4.38
N GLU A 56 -3.36 -14.57 3.72
CA GLU A 56 -2.00 -14.70 4.26
C GLU A 56 -1.88 -13.99 5.62
N TRP A 57 -2.35 -12.74 5.69
CA TRP A 57 -2.37 -11.96 6.92
C TRP A 57 -3.25 -12.60 8.01
N GLN A 58 -4.39 -13.18 7.64
CA GLN A 58 -5.26 -13.86 8.59
C GLN A 58 -4.61 -15.14 9.13
N ILE A 59 -3.88 -15.88 8.30
CA ILE A 59 -3.10 -17.06 8.73
C ILE A 59 -2.04 -16.64 9.76
N LEU A 60 -1.32 -15.54 9.51
CA LEU A 60 -0.33 -15.01 10.44
C LEU A 60 -0.97 -14.61 11.77
N GLN A 61 -2.08 -13.87 11.73
CA GLN A 61 -2.84 -13.48 12.93
C GLN A 61 -3.25 -14.72 13.75
N ARG A 62 -3.79 -15.76 13.09
CA ARG A 62 -4.16 -17.02 13.75
C ARG A 62 -2.97 -17.74 14.36
N LYS A 63 -1.82 -17.81 13.67
CA LYS A 63 -0.57 -18.37 14.23
C LYS A 63 -0.09 -17.61 15.46
N GLN A 64 -0.35 -16.31 15.51
CA GLN A 64 -0.08 -15.47 16.67
C GLN A 64 -1.20 -15.54 17.73
N ASN A 65 -2.22 -16.40 17.62
CA ASN A 65 -3.38 -16.43 18.52
C ASN A 65 -4.15 -15.09 18.57
N ILE A 66 -4.11 -14.30 17.50
CA ILE A 66 -4.92 -13.09 17.32
C ILE A 66 -6.17 -13.50 16.55
N HIS A 67 -7.33 -13.38 17.20
CA HIS A 67 -8.61 -13.82 16.66
C HIS A 67 -9.44 -12.61 16.25
N VAL A 68 -9.55 -12.38 14.93
CA VAL A 68 -10.45 -11.39 14.34
C VAL A 68 -11.19 -12.01 13.14
N SER A 69 -12.33 -11.43 12.78
CA SER A 69 -13.09 -11.90 11.62
C SER A 69 -12.35 -11.64 10.30
N TYR A 70 -12.63 -12.44 9.27
CA TYR A 70 -12.05 -12.23 7.94
C TYR A 70 -12.35 -10.83 7.40
N TRP A 71 -13.60 -10.39 7.54
CA TRP A 71 -14.07 -9.09 7.10
C TRP A 71 -13.42 -7.93 7.85
N TYR A 72 -13.17 -8.10 9.15
CA TYR A 72 -12.38 -7.15 9.91
C TYR A 72 -10.94 -7.08 9.37
N SER A 73 -10.27 -8.23 9.17
CA SER A 73 -8.91 -8.25 8.63
C SER A 73 -8.84 -7.57 7.26
N LEU A 74 -9.84 -7.81 6.40
CA LEU A 74 -9.92 -7.19 5.07
C LEU A 74 -10.12 -5.66 5.17
N LYS A 75 -11.02 -5.21 6.04
CA LYS A 75 -11.22 -3.77 6.33
C LYS A 75 -9.92 -3.15 6.84
N ASN A 76 -9.24 -3.83 7.77
CA ASN A 76 -7.99 -3.37 8.37
C ASN A 76 -6.86 -3.31 7.32
N TYR A 77 -6.82 -4.25 6.37
CA TYR A 77 -5.93 -4.18 5.20
C TYR A 77 -6.17 -2.92 4.39
N PHE A 78 -7.42 -2.58 4.05
CA PHE A 78 -7.73 -1.36 3.30
C PHE A 78 -7.38 -0.08 4.05
N ILE A 79 -7.61 -0.03 5.36
CA ILE A 79 -7.18 1.10 6.21
C ILE A 79 -5.66 1.26 6.12
N GLY A 80 -4.92 0.19 6.33
CA GLY A 80 -3.46 0.21 6.24
C GLY A 80 -2.96 0.60 4.85
N TYR A 81 -3.57 0.09 3.79
CA TYR A 81 -3.20 0.40 2.42
C TYR A 81 -3.46 1.88 2.07
N PHE A 82 -4.65 2.40 2.40
CA PHE A 82 -5.01 3.78 2.17
C PHE A 82 -4.05 4.74 2.88
N TYR A 83 -3.85 4.57 4.19
CA TYR A 83 -2.95 5.43 4.94
C TYR A 83 -1.49 5.22 4.55
N GLY A 84 -1.09 4.02 4.14
CA GLY A 84 0.26 3.75 3.63
C GLY A 84 0.55 4.50 2.34
N PHE A 85 -0.46 4.71 1.49
CA PHE A 85 -0.33 5.44 0.24
C PHE A 85 -0.25 6.96 0.43
N ILE A 86 -1.06 7.52 1.34
CA ILE A 86 -1.11 8.97 1.54
C ILE A 86 -0.07 9.51 2.54
N THR A 87 0.47 8.66 3.43
CA THR A 87 1.44 9.11 4.44
C THR A 87 2.89 8.89 3.98
N PRO A 88 3.78 9.88 4.18
CA PRO A 88 5.20 9.70 3.89
C PRO A 88 5.77 8.61 4.81
N GLY A 89 6.56 7.70 4.24
CA GLY A 89 7.18 6.60 5.00
C GLY A 89 6.29 5.38 5.23
N GLY A 90 5.10 5.30 4.60
CA GLY A 90 4.28 4.08 4.61
C GLY A 90 3.69 3.76 5.99
N LEU A 91 3.27 4.78 6.75
CA LEU A 91 2.85 4.63 8.14
C LEU A 91 1.55 3.85 8.33
N GLY A 92 0.81 3.56 7.25
CA GLY A 92 -0.44 2.80 7.29
C GLY A 92 -0.31 1.41 7.91
N ASN A 93 0.84 0.76 7.79
CA ASN A 93 1.07 -0.54 8.44
C ASN A 93 1.03 -0.45 9.98
N TYR A 94 1.50 0.66 10.56
CA TYR A 94 1.44 0.90 12.00
C TYR A 94 0.02 1.22 12.45
N LEU A 95 -0.73 1.98 11.65
CA LEU A 95 -2.16 2.22 11.90
C LEU A 95 -2.93 0.90 11.92
N ARG A 96 -2.67 0.00 10.97
CA ARG A 96 -3.28 -1.34 10.95
C ARG A 96 -3.02 -2.12 12.24
N ALA A 97 -1.82 -2.02 12.81
CA ALA A 97 -1.49 -2.68 14.09
C ALA A 97 -2.20 -2.03 15.29
N LEU A 98 -2.39 -0.70 15.28
CA LEU A 98 -3.15 0.01 16.30
C LEU A 98 -4.63 -0.42 16.27
N TYR A 99 -5.26 -0.42 15.10
CA TYR A 99 -6.63 -0.90 14.95
C TYR A 99 -6.75 -2.38 15.34
N LEU A 100 -5.80 -3.23 14.92
CA LEU A 100 -5.80 -4.65 15.27
C LEU A 100 -5.74 -4.86 16.79
N ARG A 101 -4.98 -4.03 17.51
CA ARG A 101 -4.96 -4.03 18.98
C ARG A 101 -6.33 -3.68 19.56
N GLU A 102 -6.97 -2.64 19.05
CA GLU A 102 -8.29 -2.20 19.53
C GLU A 102 -9.34 -3.30 19.39
N GLU A 103 -9.37 -3.98 18.24
CA GLU A 103 -10.33 -5.05 17.98
C GLU A 103 -10.01 -6.33 18.76
N SER A 104 -8.75 -6.79 18.71
CA SER A 104 -8.37 -8.09 19.25
C SER A 104 -8.00 -8.07 20.75
N LYS A 105 -7.89 -6.88 21.35
CA LYS A 105 -7.39 -6.64 22.72
C LYS A 105 -5.98 -7.24 22.98
N THR A 106 -5.24 -7.51 21.91
CA THR A 106 -3.89 -8.08 21.98
C THR A 106 -2.86 -6.98 22.29
N PRO A 107 -1.77 -7.27 23.03
CA PRO A 107 -0.70 -6.30 23.27
C PRO A 107 -0.13 -5.71 21.99
N LEU A 108 0.09 -4.39 21.97
CA LEU A 108 0.62 -3.66 20.81
C LEU A 108 1.91 -4.27 20.21
N PRO A 109 2.91 -4.72 21.00
CA PRO A 109 4.13 -5.30 20.44
C PRO A 109 3.85 -6.51 19.54
N LYS A 110 2.84 -7.30 19.90
CA LYS A 110 2.42 -8.48 19.14
C LYS A 110 1.68 -8.09 17.86
N CYS A 111 0.82 -7.06 17.90
CA CYS A 111 0.21 -6.51 16.68
C CYS A 111 1.24 -5.86 15.74
N ILE A 112 2.26 -5.19 16.27
CA ILE A 112 3.36 -4.62 15.48
C ILE A 112 4.22 -5.72 14.86
N SER A 113 4.46 -6.84 15.54
CA SER A 113 5.19 -7.97 14.95
C SER A 113 4.54 -8.55 13.69
N ASN A 114 3.23 -8.33 13.53
CA ASN A 114 2.48 -8.69 12.32
C ASN A 114 2.92 -7.85 11.11
N ILE A 115 3.52 -6.67 11.32
CA ILE A 115 4.01 -5.77 10.27
C ILE A 115 5.31 -6.28 9.62
N VAL A 116 6.16 -7.01 10.37
CA VAL A 116 7.58 -7.21 10.06
C VAL A 116 7.83 -8.41 9.11
N THR A 117 6.80 -9.10 8.65
CA THR A 117 6.96 -10.16 7.64
C THR A 117 6.87 -9.59 6.22
N LEU A 118 8.01 -9.03 5.77
CA LEU A 118 8.50 -9.00 4.38
C LEU A 118 10.02 -9.08 4.43
#